data_AF-A0A1I5DCB9-F1
#
_entry.id   AF-A0A1I5DCB9-F1
#
_cell.length_a   1.000
_cell.length_b   1.000
_cell.length_c   1.000
_cell.angle_alpha   90.00
_cell.angle_beta   90.00
_cell.angle_gamma   90.00
#
_symmetry.space_group_name_H-M   'P 1'
#
loop_
_entity.id
_entity.type
_entity.pdbx_description
1 polymer ?
#
loop_
_entity_poly.entity_id
_entity_poly.type
_entity_poly.pdbx_seq_one_letter_code
_entity_poly.pdbx_strand_id
1 'polypeptide(L)'
;MTRALLLAIGLTITGPAFAGSINGSIGARLVIYSRCQINTANGQHAPQINCGSQADAQPRVTHSQIQSQGSLKQSNRLVTIEW
;
A
#
# COMPACT_ATOMS: atom_id res chain seq x y z
N MET A 1 -43.44 49.55 4.03
CA MET A 1 -44.12 48.24 3.85
C MET A 1 -43.50 47.40 2.74
N THR A 2 -43.23 47.94 1.55
CA THR A 2 -42.67 47.21 0.39
C THR A 2 -41.28 46.61 0.59
N ARG A 3 -40.38 47.29 1.30
CA ARG A 3 -39.01 46.80 1.55
C ARG A 3 -38.95 45.52 2.40
N ALA A 4 -39.81 45.42 3.42
CA ALA A 4 -39.90 44.24 4.26
C ALA A 4 -40.50 43.04 3.50
N LEU A 5 -41.45 43.32 2.59
CA LEU A 5 -42.04 42.31 1.72
C LEU A 5 -41.00 41.76 0.73
N LEU A 6 -40.19 42.63 0.13
CA LEU A 6 -39.11 42.23 -0.79
C LEU A 6 -38.03 41.40 -0.07
N LEU A 7 -37.68 41.76 1.17
CA LEU A 7 -36.77 40.95 1.99
C LEU A 7 -37.37 39.58 2.29
N ALA A 8 -38.63 39.52 2.72
CA ALA A 8 -39.30 38.26 3.04
C ALA A 8 -39.36 37.32 1.81
N ILE A 9 -39.66 37.87 0.62
CA ILE A 9 -39.65 37.12 -0.63
C ILE A 9 -38.23 36.64 -0.98
N GLY A 10 -37.21 37.50 -0.82
CA GLY A 10 -35.82 37.12 -1.05
C GLY A 10 -35.32 36.01 -0.11
N LEU A 11 -35.75 36.02 1.15
CA LEU A 11 -35.44 35.00 2.16
C LEU A 11 -36.15 33.66 1.91
N THR A 12 -37.29 33.66 1.21
CA THR A 12 -37.99 32.40 0.84
C THR A 12 -37.38 31.68 -0.37
N ILE A 13 -36.52 32.36 -1.15
CA ILE A 13 -35.91 31.82 -2.39
C ILE A 13 -34.57 31.11 -2.10
N THR A 14 -34.04 31.18 -0.88
CA THR A 14 -32.75 30.55 -0.52
C THR A 14 -32.85 29.05 -0.17
N GLY A 15 -34.04 28.45 -0.21
CA GLY A 15 -34.19 27.00 -0.05
C GLY A 15 -34.17 26.26 -1.38
N PRO A 16 -33.47 25.13 -1.54
CA PRO A 16 -32.26 24.62 -0.93
C PRO A 16 -31.11 24.71 -1.98
N ALA A 17 -30.52 25.89 -2.17
CA ALA A 17 -29.45 26.05 -3.18
C ALA A 17 -28.10 25.41 -2.78
N PHE A 18 -28.06 24.72 -1.63
CA PHE A 18 -26.86 24.07 -1.10
C PHE A 18 -27.15 22.62 -0.66
N ALA A 19 -27.82 21.83 -1.49
CA ALA A 19 -27.62 20.38 -1.44
C ALA A 19 -26.48 20.04 -2.42
N GLY A 20 -25.23 20.37 -2.02
CA GLY A 20 -24.06 19.78 -2.68
C GLY A 20 -24.21 18.27 -2.58
N SER A 21 -24.54 17.63 -3.70
CA SER A 21 -24.73 16.19 -3.76
C SER A 21 -23.38 15.51 -3.51
N ILE A 22 -23.13 15.08 -2.27
CA ILE A 22 -22.06 14.15 -1.90
C ILE A 22 -22.42 12.70 -2.31
N ASN A 23 -23.17 12.55 -3.40
CA ASN A 23 -23.50 11.26 -3.97
C ASN A 23 -22.32 10.74 -4.79
N GLY A 24 -21.93 9.51 -4.52
CA GLY A 24 -20.87 8.79 -5.20
C GLY A 24 -20.63 7.46 -4.49
N SER A 25 -19.98 6.52 -5.16
CA SER A 25 -19.61 5.24 -4.57
C SER A 25 -18.10 5.14 -4.45
N ILE A 26 -17.59 4.80 -3.26
CA ILE A 26 -16.19 4.45 -3.06
C ILE A 26 -16.08 2.93 -3.14
N GLY A 27 -15.49 2.44 -4.23
CA GLY A 27 -15.07 1.04 -4.32
C GLY A 27 -13.74 0.87 -3.60
N ALA A 28 -13.73 0.08 -2.53
CA ALA A 28 -12.50 -0.32 -1.86
C ALA A 28 -12.31 -1.83 -1.98
N ARG A 29 -11.05 -2.26 -2.18
CA ARG A 29 -10.67 -3.67 -2.21
C ARG A 29 -9.55 -3.89 -1.20
N LEU A 30 -9.77 -4.84 -0.29
CA LEU A 30 -8.75 -5.32 0.63
C LEU A 30 -8.20 -6.65 0.10
N VAL A 31 -6.88 -6.75 -0.01
CA VAL A 31 -6.17 -8.00 -0.31
C VAL A 31 -5.41 -8.41 0.93
N ILE A 32 -5.73 -9.58 1.47
CA ILE A 32 -5.02 -10.17 2.61
C ILE A 32 -4.22 -11.35 2.08
N TYR A 33 -2.90 -11.25 2.19
CA TYR A 33 -2.00 -12.34 1.86
C TYR A 33 -1.85 -13.28 3.07
N SER A 34 -1.76 -14.59 2.82
CA SER A 34 -1.41 -15.57 3.85
C SER A 34 0.05 -15.40 4.30
N ARG A 35 0.39 -15.91 5.49
CA ARG A 35 1.78 -15.93 5.97
C ARG A 35 2.66 -16.74 5.01
N CYS A 36 3.83 -16.19 4.65
CA CYS A 36 4.81 -16.91 3.86
C CYS A 36 5.62 -17.88 4.72
N GLN A 37 6.03 -19.00 4.13
CA GLN A 37 7.01 -19.92 4.72
C GLN A 37 8.40 -19.53 4.26
N ILE A 38 9.34 -19.44 5.20
CA ILE A 38 10.75 -19.12 4.94
C ILE A 38 11.59 -20.31 5.37
N ASN A 39 12.39 -20.84 4.44
CA ASN A 39 13.33 -21.92 4.68
C ASN A 39 14.75 -21.42 4.48
N THR A 40 15.59 -21.61 5.50
CA THR A 40 17.01 -21.25 5.53
C THR A 40 17.88 -22.50 5.71
N ALA A 41 17.57 -23.60 5.02
CA ALA A 41 18.30 -24.85 5.13
C ALA A 41 19.80 -24.68 4.86
N ASN A 42 20.64 -25.36 5.65
CA ASN A 42 22.08 -25.35 5.49
C ASN A 42 22.47 -25.81 4.08
N GLY A 43 23.30 -25.03 3.39
CA GLY A 43 23.74 -25.28 2.02
C GLY A 43 22.93 -24.53 0.95
N GLN A 44 21.82 -23.86 1.31
CA GLN A 44 21.16 -22.95 0.38
C GLN A 44 21.85 -21.58 0.36
N HIS A 45 22.05 -21.11 -0.86
CA HIS A 45 22.68 -19.84 -1.16
C HIS A 45 21.79 -18.64 -0.74
N ALA A 46 20.47 -18.79 -0.75
CA ALA A 46 19.52 -17.75 -0.36
C ALA A 46 18.29 -18.40 0.30
N PRO A 47 17.55 -17.69 1.16
CA PRO A 47 16.32 -18.22 1.76
C PRO A 47 15.31 -18.54 0.66
N GLN A 48 14.68 -19.70 0.76
CA GLN A 48 13.50 -20.01 -0.03
C GLN A 48 12.28 -19.46 0.68
N ILE A 49 11.57 -18.53 0.02
CA ILE A 49 10.36 -17.92 0.53
C ILE A 49 9.21 -18.42 -0.34
N ASN A 50 8.15 -18.93 0.27
CA ASN A 50 6.94 -19.36 -0.43
C ASN A 50 5.72 -18.68 0.20
N CYS A 51 5.05 -17.81 -0.56
CA CYS A 51 3.84 -17.11 -0.14
C CYS A 51 2.55 -17.75 -0.68
N GLY A 52 2.63 -19.00 -1.17
CA GLY A 52 1.51 -19.74 -1.75
C GLY A 52 1.30 -19.40 -3.22
N SER A 53 0.03 -19.41 -3.66
CA SER A 53 -0.35 -19.15 -5.06
C SER A 53 -0.47 -17.67 -5.42
N GLN A 54 -0.06 -16.76 -4.53
CA GLN A 54 -0.18 -15.32 -4.73
C GLN A 54 1.14 -14.72 -5.22
N ALA A 55 1.26 -14.58 -6.54
CA ALA A 55 2.45 -14.04 -7.20
C ALA A 55 2.80 -12.63 -6.71
N ASP A 56 1.80 -11.77 -6.50
CA ASP A 56 2.00 -10.40 -6.00
C ASP A 56 2.55 -10.34 -4.55
N ALA A 57 2.49 -11.43 -3.80
CA ALA A 57 3.12 -11.54 -2.49
C ALA A 57 4.48 -12.22 -2.51
N GLN A 58 4.87 -12.84 -3.63
CA GLN A 58 6.11 -13.60 -3.74
C GLN A 58 7.28 -12.62 -3.93
N PRO A 59 8.17 -12.47 -2.95
CA PRO A 59 9.26 -11.51 -3.07
C PRO A 59 10.29 -11.98 -4.08
N ARG A 60 10.97 -11.01 -4.69
CA ARG A 60 12.20 -11.25 -5.42
C ARG A 60 13.36 -11.36 -4.44
N VAL A 61 14.10 -12.47 -4.53
CA VAL A 61 15.27 -12.74 -3.70
C VAL A 61 16.51 -12.68 -4.57
N THR A 62 17.40 -11.74 -4.25
CA THR A 62 18.69 -11.59 -4.95
C THR A 62 19.84 -11.77 -3.98
N HIS A 63 21.01 -12.04 -4.55
CA HIS A 63 22.22 -12.22 -3.77
C HIS A 63 23.43 -11.66 -4.49
N SER A 64 24.36 -11.11 -3.71
CA SER A 64 25.66 -10.68 -4.21
C SER A 64 26.76 -10.99 -3.20
N GLN A 65 27.96 -11.25 -3.71
CA GLN A 65 29.15 -11.33 -2.87
C GLN A 65 29.62 -9.91 -2.55
N ILE A 66 29.88 -9.66 -1.27
CA ILE A 66 30.52 -8.41 -0.85
C ILE A 66 32.02 -8.67 -0.88
N GLN A 67 32.76 -7.86 -1.63
CA GLN A 67 34.22 -7.90 -1.57
C GLN A 67 34.66 -7.55 -0.15
N SER A 68 35.49 -8.41 0.45
CA SER A 68 36.04 -8.16 1.78
C SER A 68 36.86 -6.87 1.77
N GLN A 69 36.48 -5.91 2.61
CA GLN A 69 37.34 -4.78 2.95
C GLN A 69 38.19 -5.18 4.16
N GLY A 70 39.49 -5.42 3.93
CA GLY A 70 40.47 -5.68 4.99
C GLY A 70 40.99 -7.12 5.06
N SER A 71 41.71 -7.43 6.14
CA SER A 71 42.44 -8.71 6.34
C SER A 71 41.54 -9.92 6.65
N LEU A 72 40.25 -9.69 6.91
CA LEU A 72 39.30 -10.75 7.23
C LEU A 72 38.86 -11.46 5.95
N LYS A 73 39.35 -12.70 5.74
CA LYS A 73 38.90 -13.62 4.70
C LYS A 73 37.50 -14.18 4.99
N GLN A 74 36.55 -13.35 5.39
CA GLN A 74 35.16 -13.75 5.55
C GLN A 74 34.42 -13.44 4.25
N SER A 75 33.92 -14.50 3.59
CA SER A 75 33.04 -14.34 2.43
C SER A 75 31.70 -13.80 2.93
N ASN A 76 31.58 -12.47 2.98
CA ASN A 76 30.33 -11.82 3.32
C ASN A 76 29.42 -11.80 2.10
N ARG A 77 28.17 -12.18 2.31
CA ARG A 77 27.15 -12.24 1.27
C ARG A 77 26.03 -11.28 1.62
N LEU A 78 25.64 -10.47 0.66
CA LEU A 78 24.42 -9.68 0.75
C LEU A 78 23.27 -10.49 0.17
N VAL A 79 22.18 -10.60 0.93
CA VAL A 79 20.92 -11.17 0.47
C VAL A 79 19.88 -10.07 0.56
N THR A 80 19.20 -9.80 -0.55
CA THR A 80 18.18 -8.75 -0.64
C THR A 80 16.83 -9.40 -0.94
N ILE A 81 15.80 -8.99 -0.21
CA ILE A 81 14.42 -9.45 -0.36
C ILE A 81 13.57 -8.21 -0.62
N GLU A 82 12.91 -8.17 -1.77
CA GLU A 82 12.09 -7.03 -2.24
C GLU A 82 10.70 -7.49 -2.70
N TRP A 83 9.69 -6.64 -2.52
CA TRP A 83 8.28 -6.85 -2.92
C TRP A 83 7.85 -5.78 -3.93
#